data_AF-A0A970GCD5-F1
#
_entry.id   AF-A0A970GCD5-F1
#
_cell.length_a   1.000
_cell.length_b   1.000
_cell.length_c   1.000
_cell.angle_alpha   90.00
_cell.angle_beta   90.00
_cell.angle_gamma   90.00
#
_symmetry.space_group_name_H-M   'P 1'
#
loop_
_entity.id
_entity.type
_entity.pdbx_description
1 polymer ?
#
loop_
_entity_poly.entity_id
_entity_poly.type
_entity_poly.pdbx_seq_one_letter_code
_entity_poly.pdbx_strand_id
1 'polypeptide(L)'
;MKVTFPHMGNAYIPIKALLAGLKLDVVPPLPITKRTMELGIKYSPEFACLPLKISVGSFIEALEQGADTVLMAGGWGPCRFGYYAQVER
;
A
#
# COMPACT_ATOMS: atom_id res chain seq x y z
N MET A 1 4.42 11.88 11.74
CA MET A 1 4.18 11.14 10.50
C MET A 1 3.36 9.92 10.85
N LYS A 2 2.26 9.74 10.16
CA LYS A 2 1.39 8.56 10.21
C LYS A 2 1.67 7.73 8.97
N VAL A 3 2.44 6.66 9.16
CA VAL A 3 2.97 5.84 8.08
C VAL A 3 2.01 4.70 7.78
N THR A 4 1.70 4.51 6.50
CA THR A 4 1.02 3.32 5.97
C THR A 4 1.91 2.57 5.00
N PHE A 5 1.52 1.35 4.62
CA PHE A 5 2.23 0.45 3.71
C PHE A 5 1.22 -0.47 3.00
N PRO A 6 1.55 -1.09 1.85
CA PRO A 6 0.58 -1.85 1.07
C PRO A 6 0.14 -3.15 1.76
N HIS A 7 -1.11 -3.57 1.53
CA HIS A 7 -1.61 -4.84 2.06
C HIS A 7 -1.12 -6.04 1.25
N MET A 8 0.00 -6.66 1.66
CA MET A 8 0.62 -7.80 0.98
C MET A 8 0.39 -9.12 1.74
N GLY A 9 -0.86 -9.57 1.86
CA GLY A 9 -1.22 -10.75 2.64
C GLY A 9 -0.82 -10.59 4.11
N ASN A 10 -0.15 -11.59 4.70
CA ASN A 10 0.26 -11.56 6.12
C ASN A 10 1.48 -10.67 6.41
N ALA A 11 2.08 -10.04 5.39
CA ALA A 11 3.25 -9.17 5.58
C ALA A 11 2.96 -7.95 6.46
N TYR A 12 1.70 -7.55 6.64
CA TYR A 12 1.34 -6.47 7.54
C TYR A 12 1.73 -6.73 9.00
N ILE A 13 1.81 -8.01 9.41
CA ILE A 13 2.19 -8.40 10.78
C ILE A 13 3.65 -8.00 11.07
N PRO A 14 4.67 -8.52 10.34
CA PRO A 14 6.05 -8.13 10.58
C PRO A 14 6.33 -6.66 10.24
N ILE A 15 5.71 -6.09 9.20
CA ILE A 15 5.95 -4.68 8.83
C ILE A 15 5.43 -3.74 9.91
N LYS A 16 4.23 -3.97 10.43
CA LYS A 16 3.69 -3.19 11.55
C LYS A 16 4.58 -3.30 12.79
N ALA A 17 5.03 -4.51 13.13
CA ALA A 17 5.91 -4.72 14.27
C ALA A 17 7.25 -3.98 14.11
N LEU A 18 7.84 -4.01 12.92
CA LEU A 18 9.08 -3.30 12.60
C LEU A 18 8.91 -1.78 12.75
N LEU A 19 7.89 -1.20 12.10
CA LEU A 19 7.66 0.25 12.13
C LEU A 19 7.29 0.75 13.54
N ALA A 20 6.52 -0.03 14.30
CA ALA A 20 6.22 0.26 15.70
C ALA A 20 7.49 0.20 16.58
N GLY A 21 8.38 -0.77 16.33
CA GLY A 21 9.69 -0.85 17.00
C GLY A 21 10.58 0.36 16.71
N LEU A 22 10.45 0.97 15.54
CA LEU A 22 11.09 2.25 15.17
C LEU A 22 10.39 3.49 15.77
N LYS A 23 9.37 3.30 16.61
CA LYS A 23 8.58 4.36 17.26
C LYS A 23 7.84 5.27 16.28
N LEU A 24 7.44 4.75 15.13
CA LEU A 24 6.60 5.45 14.16
C LEU A 24 5.12 5.26 14.49
N ASP A 25 4.29 6.25 14.18
CA ASP A 25 2.83 6.10 14.24
C ASP A 25 2.38 5.37 12.97
N VAL A 26 1.80 4.17 13.12
CA VAL A 26 1.53 3.26 12.01
C VAL A 26 0.03 3.11 11.82
N VAL A 27 -0.44 3.47 10.63
CA VAL A 27 -1.79 3.19 10.16
C VAL A 27 -1.73 1.90 9.33
N PRO A 28 -2.07 0.74 9.91
CA PRO A 28 -2.02 -0.51 9.17
C PRO A 28 -3.05 -0.49 8.04
N PRO A 29 -2.75 -1.10 6.88
CA PRO A 29 -3.74 -1.21 5.81
C PRO A 29 -4.92 -2.07 6.28
N LEU A 30 -6.13 -1.72 5.83
CA LEU A 30 -7.33 -2.51 6.09
C LEU A 30 -7.28 -3.85 5.35
N PRO A 31 -8.03 -4.86 5.81
CA PRO A 31 -8.31 -6.04 5.01
C PRO A 31 -8.84 -5.66 3.64
N ILE A 32 -8.35 -6.32 2.59
CA ILE A 32 -8.76 -6.03 1.22
C ILE A 32 -10.24 -6.35 1.06
N THR A 33 -11.03 -5.33 0.70
CA THR A 33 -12.46 -5.47 0.43
C THR A 33 -12.80 -5.22 -1.04
N LYS A 34 -14.08 -5.39 -1.41
CA LYS A 34 -14.58 -4.96 -2.73
C LYS A 34 -14.36 -3.47 -2.97
N ARG A 35 -14.54 -2.64 -1.93
CA ARG A 35 -14.28 -1.20 -1.99
C ARG A 35 -12.82 -0.90 -2.33
N THR A 36 -11.88 -1.58 -1.67
CA THR A 36 -10.45 -1.48 -1.96
C THR A 36 -10.18 -1.76 -3.44
N MET A 37 -10.81 -2.80 -3.99
CA MET A 37 -10.66 -3.17 -5.40
C MET A 37 -11.30 -2.15 -6.35
N GLU A 38 -12.50 -1.65 -6.04
CA GLU A 38 -13.20 -0.62 -6.84
C GLU A 38 -12.38 0.68 -6.92
N LEU A 39 -11.82 1.13 -5.80
CA LEU A 39 -10.89 2.25 -5.77
C LEU A 39 -9.65 1.97 -6.62
N GLY A 40 -9.04 0.79 -6.43
CA GLY A 40 -7.88 0.36 -7.20
C GLY A 40 -8.11 0.35 -8.71
N ILE A 41 -9.25 -0.17 -9.17
CA ILE A 41 -9.64 -0.19 -10.59
C ILE A 41 -9.88 1.22 -11.11
N LYS A 42 -10.56 2.07 -10.33
CA LYS A 42 -10.91 3.44 -10.73
C LYS A 42 -9.68 4.33 -10.91
N TYR A 43 -8.66 4.16 -10.07
CA TYR A 43 -7.48 5.04 -10.01
C TYR A 43 -6.21 4.43 -10.60
N SER A 44 -6.27 3.22 -11.17
CA SER A 44 -5.13 2.58 -11.81
C SER A 44 -5.42 2.26 -13.28
N PRO A 45 -4.39 2.18 -14.15
CA PRO A 45 -4.58 1.74 -15.52
C PRO A 45 -5.23 0.36 -15.63
N GLU A 46 -6.09 0.18 -16.64
CA GLU A 46 -6.81 -1.09 -16.88
C GLU A 46 -5.86 -2.29 -16.98
N PHE A 47 -4.78 -2.14 -17.76
CA PHE A 47 -3.77 -3.18 -17.96
C PHE A 47 -2.71 -3.26 -16.86
N ALA A 48 -2.84 -2.47 -15.79
CA ALA A 48 -1.97 -2.62 -14.63
C ALA A 48 -2.23 -3.95 -13.93
N CYS A 49 -1.16 -4.54 -13.38
CA CYS A 49 -1.25 -5.78 -12.63
C CYS A 49 -2.11 -5.62 -11.36
N LEU A 50 -2.81 -6.70 -10.99
CA LEU A 50 -3.73 -6.71 -9.84
C LEU A 50 -3.10 -6.19 -8.53
N PRO A 51 -1.84 -6.51 -8.19
CA PRO A 51 -1.25 -6.02 -6.94
C PRO A 51 -1.09 -4.49 -6.90
N LEU A 52 -0.88 -3.82 -8.04
CA LEU A 52 -0.85 -2.36 -8.10
C LEU A 52 -2.22 -1.80 -7.73
N LYS A 53 -3.29 -2.35 -8.32
CA LYS A 53 -4.66 -1.90 -8.04
C LYS A 53 -5.00 -2.05 -6.56
N ILE A 54 -4.64 -3.18 -5.97
CA ILE A 54 -4.83 -3.43 -4.53
C ILE A 54 -4.04 -2.41 -3.70
N SER A 55 -2.79 -2.12 -4.07
CA SER A 55 -1.92 -1.17 -3.35
C SER A 55 -2.53 0.24 -3.39
N VAL A 56 -2.87 0.75 -4.57
CA VAL A 56 -3.53 2.04 -4.76
C VAL A 56 -4.82 2.14 -3.95
N GLY A 57 -5.70 1.13 -4.02
CA GLY A 57 -6.93 1.11 -3.23
C GLY A 57 -6.67 1.13 -1.73
N SER A 58 -5.70 0.35 -1.26
CA SER A 58 -5.32 0.29 0.16
C SER A 58 -4.74 1.61 0.66
N PHE A 59 -3.96 2.30 -0.19
CA PHE A 59 -3.41 3.61 0.15
C PHE A 59 -4.49 4.67 0.27
N ILE A 60 -5.46 4.70 -0.65
CA ILE A 60 -6.59 5.62 -0.55
C ILE A 60 -7.34 5.42 0.77
N GLU A 61 -7.65 4.19 1.14
CA GLU A 61 -8.33 3.88 2.41
C GLU A 61 -7.48 4.22 3.65
N ALA A 62 -6.15 4.09 3.56
CA ALA A 62 -5.25 4.47 4.64
C ALA A 62 -5.11 6.00 4.77
N LEU A 63 -5.10 6.73 3.66
CA LEU A 63 -5.12 8.20 3.65
C LEU A 63 -6.43 8.72 4.26
N GLU A 64 -7.57 8.09 3.96
CA GLU A 64 -8.86 8.41 4.60
C GLU A 64 -8.85 8.19 6.12
N GLN A 65 -8.04 7.23 6.62
CA GLN A 65 -7.83 7.01 8.05
C GLN A 65 -6.81 7.96 8.69
N GLY A 66 -6.29 8.90 7.92
CA GLY A 66 -5.36 9.92 8.39
C GLY A 66 -3.90 9.53 8.32
N ALA A 67 -3.52 8.53 7.51
CA ALA A 67 -2.13 8.36 7.12
C ALA A 67 -1.66 9.60 6.32
N ASP A 68 -0.44 10.05 6.56
CA ASP A 68 0.17 11.19 5.87
C ASP A 68 1.42 10.80 5.06
N THR A 69 1.90 9.57 5.25
CA THR A 69 3.13 9.05 4.67
C THR A 69 2.90 7.62 4.17
N VAL A 70 3.22 7.34 2.90
CA VAL A 70 3.15 5.99 2.32
C VAL A 70 4.57 5.41 2.24
N LEU A 71 4.77 4.25 2.86
CA LEU A 71 5.96 3.44 2.71
C LEU A 71 5.71 2.40 1.61
N MET A 72 6.42 2.54 0.50
CA MET A 72 6.37 1.60 -0.60
C MET A 72 7.74 1.04 -0.94
N ALA A 73 7.80 -0.27 -1.18
CA ALA A 73 9.01 -0.89 -1.69
C ALA A 73 9.20 -0.51 -3.17
N GLY A 74 10.42 -0.17 -3.54
CA GLY A 74 10.82 0.11 -4.91
C GLY A 74 12.15 -0.56 -5.22
N GLY A 75 12.52 -0.57 -6.50
CA GLY A 75 13.83 -1.08 -6.94
C GLY A 75 13.77 -1.87 -8.24
N TRP A 76 14.82 -2.63 -8.52
CA TRP A 76 14.87 -3.53 -9.66
C TRP A 76 14.52 -4.94 -9.21
N GLY A 77 13.35 -5.44 -9.61
CA GLY A 77 12.91 -6.79 -9.33
C GLY A 77 12.53 -7.55 -10.61
N PRO A 78 12.21 -8.84 -10.52
CA PRO A 78 11.81 -9.65 -11.67
C PRO A 78 10.43 -9.25 -12.25
N CYS A 79 9.71 -8.33 -11.60
CA CYS A 79 8.37 -7.90 -12.00
C CYS A 79 8.18 -6.39 -11.83
N ARG A 80 6.97 -5.90 -12.19
CA ARG A 80 6.60 -4.48 -12.12
C ARG A 80 6.52 -3.91 -10.70
N PHE A 81 6.57 -4.74 -9.66
CA PHE A 81 6.50 -4.32 -8.26
C PHE A 81 7.53 -3.25 -7.92
N GLY A 82 8.77 -3.39 -8.42
CA GLY A 82 9.82 -2.41 -8.19
C GLY A 82 9.54 -1.02 -8.76
N TYR A 83 8.61 -0.92 -9.71
CA TYR A 83 8.17 0.33 -10.33
C TYR A 83 6.98 0.98 -9.62
N TYR A 84 6.28 0.28 -8.71
CA TYR A 84 5.06 0.79 -8.08
C TYR A 84 5.32 2.10 -7.33
N ALA A 85 6.40 2.15 -6.54
CA ALA A 85 6.81 3.36 -5.82
C ALA A 85 7.06 4.59 -6.73
N GLN A 86 7.34 4.40 -8.01
CA GLN A 86 7.48 5.50 -8.97
C GLN A 86 6.15 5.95 -9.55
N VAL A 87 5.19 5.04 -9.68
CA VAL A 87 3.84 5.32 -10.18
C VAL A 87 2.96 5.92 -9.09
N GLU A 88 3.19 5.55 -7.83
CA GLU A 88 2.41 5.92 -6.65
C GLU A 88 2.99 7.14 -5.90
N ARG A 89 3.99 7.81 -6.49
CA ARG A 89 4.61 9.04 -5.95
C ARG A 89 3.75 10.26 -6.25
#